data_AF-A0A9Q4XGZ5-F1
#
_entry.id   AF-A0A9Q4XGZ5-F1
#
_cell.length_a   1.000
_cell.length_b   1.000
_cell.length_c   1.000
_cell.angle_alpha   90.00
_cell.angle_beta   90.00
_cell.angle_gamma   90.00
#
_symmetry.space_group_name_H-M   'P 1'
#
loop_
_entity.id
_entity.type
_entity.pdbx_description
1 polymer ?
#
loop_
_entity_poly.entity_id
_entity_poly.type
_entity_poly.pdbx_seq_one_letter_code
_entity_poly.pdbx_strand_id
1 'polypeptide(L)' 'ELFSFPDAPARLSYPEARGLRHVAFAVDDLDASVAYLQQNNIQCEPIRIDPSSQKRFTFFQDPDGLPLELYSI' A
#
# COMPACT_ATOMS: atom_id res chain seq x y z
N GLU A 1 -5.07 -14.44 3.90
CA GLU A 1 -5.98 -14.47 5.06
C GLU A 1 -5.72 -13.19 5.87
N LEU A 2 -6.77 -12.53 6.34
CA LEU A 2 -6.68 -11.27 7.11
C LEU A 2 -7.03 -11.58 8.57
N PHE A 3 -6.13 -11.23 9.49
CA PHE A 3 -6.31 -11.46 10.92
C PHE A 3 -6.69 -10.15 11.62
N SER A 4 -7.96 -9.77 11.53
CA SER A 4 -8.49 -8.49 12.03
C SER A 4 -9.19 -8.58 13.40
N PHE A 5 -8.89 -9.62 14.18
CA PHE A 5 -9.48 -9.81 15.51
C PHE A 5 -8.72 -8.99 16.57
N PRO A 6 -9.38 -8.51 17.63
CA PRO A 6 -8.74 -7.63 18.63
C PRO A 6 -7.48 -8.18 19.30
N ASP A 7 -7.39 -9.52 19.44
CA ASP A 7 -6.27 -10.19 20.12
C ASP A 7 -5.19 -10.71 19.16
N ALA A 8 -5.29 -10.40 17.86
CA ALA A 8 -4.26 -10.77 16.90
C ALA A 8 -2.96 -10.01 17.18
N PRO A 9 -1.78 -10.67 17.11
CA PRO A 9 -0.52 -9.99 17.33
C PRO A 9 -0.29 -8.92 16.25
N ALA A 10 0.19 -7.75 16.66
CA ALA A 10 0.52 -6.68 15.73
C ALA A 10 1.55 -7.15 14.68
N ARG A 11 1.37 -6.70 13.44
CA ARG A 11 2.31 -6.99 12.35
C ARG A 11 3.67 -6.36 12.67
N LEU A 12 4.73 -7.17 12.55
CA LEU A 12 6.10 -6.66 12.60
C LEU A 12 6.41 -5.89 11.32
N SER A 13 6.39 -4.56 11.39
CA SER A 13 6.70 -3.68 10.25
C SER A 13 8.19 -3.35 10.13
N TYR A 14 8.95 -3.38 11.24
CA TYR A 14 10.40 -3.22 11.20
C TYR A 14 11.12 -3.88 12.40
N PRO A 15 12.21 -4.63 12.19
CA PRO A 15 12.70 -5.12 10.91
C PRO A 15 11.67 -6.05 10.25
N GLU A 16 11.64 -6.07 8.92
CA GLU A 16 10.71 -6.92 8.16
C GLU A 16 11.01 -8.41 8.45
N ALA A 17 9.95 -9.19 8.69
CA ALA A 17 10.05 -10.64 8.86
C ALA A 17 10.11 -11.35 7.49
N ARG A 18 10.60 -12.61 7.47
CA ARG A 18 10.51 -13.47 6.28
C ARG A 18 9.04 -13.75 5.95
N GLY A 19 8.65 -13.57 4.69
CA GLY A 19 7.28 -13.80 4.23
C GLY A 19 6.85 -12.81 3.15
N LEU A 20 5.53 -12.66 2.96
CA LEU A 20 4.96 -11.64 2.07
C LEU A 20 5.18 -10.25 2.67
N ARG A 21 5.76 -9.36 1.87
CA ARG A 21 6.12 -8.01 2.31
C ARG A 21 4.96 -7.02 2.17
N HIS A 22 4.33 -6.98 1.00
CA HIS A 22 3.21 -6.11 0.66
C HIS A 22 2.42 -6.70 -0.52
N VAL A 23 1.29 -6.08 -0.84
CA VAL A 23 0.49 -6.37 -2.03
C VAL A 23 0.44 -5.11 -2.89
N ALA A 24 0.58 -5.27 -4.21
CA ALA A 24 0.47 -4.19 -5.17
C ALA A 24 -0.76 -4.37 -6.07
N PHE A 25 -1.46 -3.28 -6.33
CA PHE A 25 -2.57 -3.20 -7.27
C PHE A 25 -2.15 -2.40 -8.51
N ALA A 26 -2.33 -3.02 -9.68
CA ALA A 26 -2.21 -2.36 -10.97
C ALA A 26 -3.41 -1.42 -11.20
N VAL A 27 -3.15 -0.17 -11.58
CA VAL A 27 -4.20 0.82 -11.86
C VAL A 27 -3.92 1.58 -13.16
N ASP A 28 -4.97 1.87 -13.93
CA ASP A 28 -4.88 2.65 -15.17
C ASP A 28 -4.61 4.14 -14.87
N ASP A 29 -5.20 4.67 -13.80
CA ASP A 29 -5.05 6.07 -13.37
C ASP A 29 -4.69 6.15 -11.89
N LEU A 30 -3.43 6.48 -11.63
CA LEU A 30 -2.89 6.59 -10.28
C LEU A 30 -3.47 7.79 -9.52
N ASP A 31 -3.66 8.93 -10.20
CA ASP A 31 -4.12 10.16 -9.55
C ASP A 31 -5.60 10.02 -9.15
N ALA A 32 -6.42 9.44 -10.00
CA ALA A 32 -7.82 9.12 -9.67
C ALA A 32 -7.92 8.12 -8.51
N SER A 33 -7.06 7.10 -8.49
CA SER A 33 -7.04 6.09 -7.42
C SER A 33 -6.62 6.70 -6.08
N VAL A 34 -5.60 7.58 -6.07
CA VAL A 34 -5.18 8.30 -4.87
C VAL A 34 -6.28 9.24 -4.38
N ALA A 35 -6.94 9.98 -5.28
CA ALA A 35 -8.03 10.86 -4.91
C ALA A 35 -9.20 10.08 -4.28
N TYR A 36 -9.55 8.91 -4.83
CA TYR A 36 -10.56 8.03 -4.25
C TYR A 36 -10.19 7.58 -2.83
N LEU A 37 -8.94 7.16 -2.60
CA LEU A 37 -8.47 6.76 -1.27
C LEU A 37 -8.53 7.92 -0.27
N GLN A 38 -8.10 9.11 -0.66
CA GLN A 38 -8.13 10.31 0.18
C GLN A 38 -9.55 10.73 0.55
N GLN A 39 -10.50 10.64 -0.37
CA GLN A 39 -11.93 10.88 -0.10
C GLN A 39 -12.50 9.90 0.94
N ASN A 40 -11.93 8.70 1.04
CA ASN A 40 -12.28 7.70 2.04
C ASN A 40 -11.39 7.76 3.29
N ASN A 41 -10.70 8.89 3.52
CA ASN A 41 -9.81 9.14 4.66
C ASN A 41 -8.59 8.20 4.74
N ILE A 42 -8.15 7.63 3.62
CA ILE A 42 -6.93 6.82 3.54
C ILE A 42 -5.78 7.72 3.07
N GLN A 43 -4.75 7.83 3.90
CA GLN A 43 -3.55 8.59 3.58
C GLN A 43 -2.64 7.79 2.64
N CYS A 44 -2.19 8.45 1.58
CA CYS A 44 -1.20 7.90 0.65
C CYS A 44 0.13 8.65 0.81
N GLU A 45 1.23 7.94 0.65
CA GLU A 45 2.56 8.54 0.51
C GLU A 45 2.66 9.41 -0.76
N PRO A 46 3.69 10.28 -0.87
CA PRO A 46 3.97 10.98 -2.11
C PRO A 46 4.19 10.01 -3.28
N ILE A 47 3.62 10.33 -4.44
CA ILE A 47 3.84 9.56 -5.66
C ILE A 47 5.32 9.61 -6.05
N ARG A 48 5.88 8.45 -6.35
CA ARG A 48 7.26 8.25 -6.81
C ARG A 48 7.27 7.65 -8.21
N ILE A 49 8.44 7.71 -8.86
CA ILE A 49 8.71 7.05 -10.14
C ILE A 49 9.69 5.92 -9.87
N ASP A 50 9.34 4.71 -10.30
CA ASP A 50 10.22 3.55 -10.22
C ASP A 50 11.38 3.72 -11.21
N PRO A 51 12.66 3.70 -10.77
CA PRO A 51 13.79 3.98 -11.66
C PRO A 51 13.96 2.97 -12.79
N SER A 52 13.56 1.71 -12.58
CA SER A 52 13.78 0.61 -13.52
C SER A 52 12.73 0.57 -14.63
N SER A 53 11.50 0.93 -14.28
CA SER A 53 10.32 0.84 -15.16
C SER A 53 9.79 2.18 -15.62
N GLN A 54 10.22 3.29 -15.00
CA GLN A 54 9.71 4.66 -15.20
C GLN A 54 8.21 4.81 -14.91
N LYS A 55 7.61 3.84 -14.23
CA LYS A 55 6.19 3.84 -13.85
C LYS A 55 5.97 4.57 -12.54
N ARG A 56 4.79 5.17 -12.38
CA ARG A 56 4.41 5.92 -11.19
C ARG A 56 3.81 4.97 -10.16
N PHE A 57 4.11 5.18 -8.89
CA PHE A 57 3.56 4.37 -7.81
C PHE A 57 3.45 5.17 -6.51
N THR A 58 2.63 4.69 -5.58
CA THR A 58 2.59 5.16 -4.19
C THR A 58 2.21 4.04 -3.24
N PHE A 59 2.53 4.22 -1.95
CA PHE A 59 2.11 3.32 -0.89
C PHE A 59 1.04 3.96 0.00
N PHE A 60 0.21 3.10 0.57
CA PHE A 60 -0.70 3.39 1.66
C PHE A 60 -0.73 2.18 2.60
N GLN A 61 -1.47 2.26 3.71
CA GLN A 61 -1.55 1.18 4.68
C GLN A 61 -3.01 0.77 4.91
N ASP A 62 -3.21 -0.52 5.17
CA ASP A 62 -4.46 -1.00 5.76
C ASP A 62 -4.48 -0.70 7.28
N PRO A 63 -5.61 -0.98 7.98
CA PRO A 63 -5.72 -0.71 9.42
C PRO A 63 -4.70 -1.44 10.30
N ASP A 64 -4.11 -2.55 9.81
CA ASP A 64 -3.13 -3.36 10.55
C ASP A 64 -1.68 -2.97 10.18
N GLY A 65 -1.50 -1.94 9.36
CA GLY A 65 -0.20 -1.42 8.94
C GLY A 65 0.48 -2.24 7.85
N LEU A 66 -0.25 -3.09 7.11
CA LEU A 66 0.26 -3.74 5.91
C LEU A 66 0.44 -2.68 4.80
N PRO A 67 1.64 -2.53 4.22
CA PRO A 67 1.83 -1.68 3.06
C PRO A 67 1.06 -2.25 1.88
N LEU A 68 0.30 -1.39 1.23
CA LEU A 68 -0.37 -1.64 -0.03
C LEU A 68 0.17 -0.64 -1.05
N GLU A 69 0.46 -1.11 -2.25
CA GLU A 69 1.02 -0.31 -3.32
C GLU A 69 -0.02 -0.09 -4.43
N LEU A 70 -0.13 1.12 -4.94
CA LEU A 70 -0.77 1.40 -6.22
C LEU A 70 0.33 1.63 -7.26
N TYR A 71 0.26 0.92 -8.38
CA TYR A 71 1.28 0.94 -9.43
C TYR A 71 0.63 1.16 -10.80
N SER A 72 1.09 2.16 -11.57
CA SER A 72 0.50 2.51 -12.86
C SER A 72 0.81 1.46 -13.94
N ILE A 73 -0.18 1.04 -14.73
CA ILE A 73 0.04 0.14 -15.88
C ILE A 73 0.26 0.84 -17.21
#